data_AF-A0A0F9R5D2-F1
#
_entry.id   AF-A0A0F9R5D2-F1
#
_cell.length_a   1.000
_cell.length_b   1.000
_cell.length_c   1.000
_cell.angle_alpha   90.00
_cell.angle_beta   90.00
_cell.angle_gamma   90.00
#
_symmetry.space_group_name_H-M   'P 1'
#
loop_
_entity.id
_entity.type
_entity.pdbx_description
1 polymer ?
#
loop_
_entity_poly.entity_id
_entity_poly.type
_entity_poly.pdbx_seq_one_letter_code
_entity_poly.pdbx_strand_id
1 'polypeptide(L)'
;MSDKDIVKDYTDAVKKESEKAEGKRTEIINRRRRKVIPRKYHLTPSQIEKFKKRFDEHTQDVSKLIKEASGSRFFNPFRRAGIYYGCVQSLYLLGSNKWHEYVDVYNQMSKTMKKIVNSKGSNSWDRFCNRSPRKIGNQEVLTSKDDEGRIKQNFRVLQRLGGIHPYGYKLMQACSCIDIKRHADGKFYFKLNTSFKLPEKVVPFYDCKYKKPRKITKKKEIAVVQSNELADQIVTGVMDNE
;
A
#
# COMPACT_ATOMS: atom_id res chain seq x y z
N MET A 1 19.15 27.70 -10.94
CA MET A 1 18.63 26.73 -9.95
C MET A 1 19.37 25.43 -10.16
N SER A 2 20.12 24.97 -9.18
CA SER A 2 21.03 23.83 -9.35
C SER A 2 20.28 22.51 -9.08
N ASP A 3 20.72 21.40 -9.69
CA ASP A 3 20.13 20.08 -9.39
C ASP A 3 20.33 19.66 -7.91
N LYS A 4 21.23 20.34 -7.17
CA LYS A 4 21.43 20.15 -5.73
C LYS A 4 20.23 20.64 -4.89
N ASP A 5 19.41 21.53 -5.43
CA ASP A 5 18.24 22.09 -4.75
C ASP A 5 17.00 21.20 -4.85
N ILE A 6 17.08 20.11 -5.63
CA ILE A 6 15.97 19.19 -5.89
C ILE A 6 15.87 18.16 -4.77
N VAL A 7 14.82 18.27 -3.97
CA VAL A 7 14.48 17.28 -2.94
C VAL A 7 13.82 16.06 -3.59
N LYS A 8 14.53 14.94 -3.50
CA LYS A 8 14.12 13.67 -4.11
C LYS A 8 13.27 12.82 -3.19
N ASP A 9 13.54 12.88 -1.88
CA ASP A 9 13.04 11.94 -0.89
C ASP A 9 12.64 12.63 0.42
N TYR A 10 11.91 11.92 1.27
CA TYR A 10 11.44 12.41 2.56
C TYR A 10 12.54 12.24 3.63
N THR A 11 13.60 13.05 3.49
CA THR A 11 14.79 13.03 4.37
C THR A 11 14.50 13.60 5.76
N ASP A 12 15.47 13.49 6.69
CA ASP A 12 15.36 14.07 8.03
C ASP A 12 15.15 15.60 8.00
N ALA A 13 15.73 16.30 7.02
CA ALA A 13 15.48 17.73 6.82
C ALA A 13 14.01 18.01 6.44
N VAL A 14 13.45 17.23 5.50
CA VAL A 14 12.04 17.35 5.10
C VAL A 14 11.11 16.95 6.24
N LYS A 15 11.51 15.94 7.03
CA LYS A 15 10.80 15.50 8.23
C LYS A 15 10.70 16.63 9.24
N LYS A 16 11.84 17.23 9.61
CA LYS A 16 11.94 18.38 10.53
C LYS A 16 11.11 19.56 10.02
N GLU A 17 11.19 19.85 8.73
CA GLU A 17 10.39 20.93 8.12
C GLU A 17 8.89 20.66 8.23
N SER A 18 8.46 19.42 7.98
CA SER A 18 7.05 19.03 8.04
C SER A 18 6.44 19.02 9.45
N GLU A 19 7.27 19.10 10.49
CA GLU A 19 6.82 19.23 11.89
C GLU A 19 6.37 20.66 12.24
N LYS A 20 6.83 21.66 11.48
CA LYS A 20 6.37 23.04 11.66
C LYS A 20 4.88 23.17 11.31
N ALA A 21 4.22 24.18 11.88
CA ALA A 21 2.86 24.58 11.51
C ALA A 21 2.79 24.88 10.00
N GLU A 22 1.67 24.59 9.34
CA GLU A 22 1.56 24.64 7.88
C GLU A 22 1.96 26.00 7.27
N GLY A 23 1.55 27.10 7.90
CA GLY A 23 1.93 28.46 7.47
C GLY A 23 3.38 28.88 7.79
N LYS A 24 4.14 28.04 8.49
CA LYS A 24 5.56 28.27 8.85
C LYS A 24 6.52 27.35 8.10
N ARG A 25 6.03 26.53 7.17
CA ARG A 25 6.85 25.60 6.39
C ARG A 25 7.46 26.29 5.19
N THR A 26 8.73 26.06 4.97
CA THR A 26 9.45 26.50 3.78
C THR A 26 9.10 25.62 2.58
N GLU A 27 8.90 26.24 1.42
CA GLU A 27 8.71 25.51 0.17
C GLU A 27 9.99 24.77 -0.23
N ILE A 28 9.83 23.57 -0.78
CA ILE A 28 10.92 22.78 -1.34
C ILE A 28 10.64 22.49 -2.81
N ILE A 29 11.68 22.23 -3.59
CA ILE A 29 11.57 21.93 -5.01
C ILE A 29 11.62 20.42 -5.19
N ASN A 30 10.56 19.82 -5.70
CA ASN A 30 10.49 18.38 -5.89
C ASN A 30 11.19 17.92 -7.19
N ARG A 31 11.26 16.59 -7.40
CA ARG A 31 11.81 15.97 -8.63
C ARG A 31 11.21 16.48 -9.95
N ARG A 32 10.01 17.07 -9.93
CA ARG A 32 9.33 17.66 -11.09
C ARG A 32 9.58 19.16 -11.23
N ARG A 33 10.56 19.69 -10.49
CA ARG A 33 10.91 21.12 -10.42
C ARG A 33 9.73 22.01 -10.00
N ARG A 34 8.80 21.47 -9.20
CA ARG A 34 7.68 22.22 -8.65
C ARG A 34 7.94 22.56 -7.19
N LYS A 35 7.63 23.81 -6.84
CA LYS A 35 7.56 24.27 -5.45
C LYS A 35 6.41 23.56 -4.75
N VAL A 36 6.69 22.96 -3.60
CA VAL A 36 5.71 22.25 -2.78
C VAL A 36 5.96 22.53 -1.31
N ILE A 37 4.89 22.67 -0.53
CA ILE A 37 4.96 22.69 0.92
C ILE A 37 5.02 21.24 1.43
N PRO A 38 6.06 20.85 2.20
CA PRO A 38 6.17 19.49 2.70
C PRO A 38 5.03 19.15 3.66
N ARG A 39 4.50 17.93 3.55
CA ARG A 39 3.45 17.39 4.42
C ARG A 39 4.06 16.41 5.42
N LYS A 40 3.41 16.24 6.58
CA LYS A 40 3.82 15.29 7.61
C LYS A 40 3.36 13.87 7.28
N TYR A 41 4.32 13.01 6.93
CA TYR A 41 4.07 11.60 6.60
C TYR A 41 4.52 10.62 7.68
N HIS A 42 5.03 11.11 8.81
CA HIS A 42 5.47 10.29 9.93
C HIS A 42 4.61 10.51 11.18
N LEU A 43 4.71 9.57 12.11
CA LEU A 43 4.18 9.63 13.47
C LEU A 43 5.28 10.01 14.45
N THR A 44 4.93 10.82 15.45
CA THR A 44 5.73 11.02 16.67
C THR A 44 5.50 9.87 17.66
N PRO A 45 6.37 9.67 18.66
CA PRO A 45 6.15 8.67 19.72
C PRO A 45 4.78 8.81 20.41
N SER A 46 4.40 10.04 20.77
CA SER A 46 3.09 10.34 21.37
C SER A 46 1.90 10.01 20.44
N GLN A 47 2.07 10.18 19.13
CA GLN A 47 1.05 9.80 18.16
C GLN A 47 0.93 8.27 18.05
N ILE A 48 2.04 7.55 18.06
CA ILE A 48 2.06 6.07 18.02
C ILE A 48 1.26 5.53 19.20
N GLU A 49 1.54 5.98 20.42
CA GLU A 49 0.83 5.54 21.63
C GLU A 49 -0.68 5.84 21.55
N LYS A 50 -1.04 7.06 21.12
CA LYS A 50 -2.44 7.45 20.92
C LYS A 50 -3.16 6.59 19.88
N PHE A 51 -2.48 6.21 18.80
CA PHE A 51 -3.07 5.35 17.77
C PHE A 51 -3.17 3.89 18.23
N LYS A 52 -2.21 3.38 19.01
CA LYS A 52 -2.26 2.05 19.62
C LYS A 52 -3.46 1.93 20.56
N LYS A 53 -3.55 2.81 21.57
CA LYS A 53 -4.67 2.80 22.53
C LYS A 53 -6.03 2.81 21.84
N ARG A 54 -6.21 3.71 20.87
CA ARG A 54 -7.44 3.79 20.08
C ARG A 54 -7.71 2.53 19.27
N PHE A 55 -6.67 1.93 18.69
CA PHE A 55 -6.81 0.71 17.91
C PHE A 55 -7.26 -0.45 18.80
N ASP A 56 -6.70 -0.57 20.00
CA ASP A 56 -7.09 -1.57 20.99
C ASP A 56 -8.58 -1.39 21.39
N GLU A 57 -8.98 -0.16 21.72
CA GLU A 57 -10.39 0.19 22.01
C GLU A 57 -11.33 -0.20 20.86
N HIS A 58 -10.95 0.10 19.60
CA HIS A 58 -11.79 -0.17 18.44
C HIS A 58 -11.83 -1.64 18.01
N THR A 59 -10.91 -2.45 18.51
CA THR A 59 -10.79 -3.86 18.11
C THR A 59 -11.10 -4.81 19.25
N GLN A 60 -11.64 -4.31 20.38
CA GLN A 60 -12.02 -5.14 21.53
C GLN A 60 -12.86 -6.37 21.10
N ASP A 61 -13.85 -6.18 20.23
CA ASP A 61 -14.79 -7.21 19.76
C ASP A 61 -14.32 -7.99 18.52
N VAL A 62 -13.09 -7.74 18.05
CA VAL A 62 -12.52 -8.48 16.91
C VAL A 62 -12.01 -9.85 17.38
N SER A 63 -12.30 -10.88 16.59
CA SER A 63 -11.87 -12.26 16.83
C SER A 63 -10.38 -12.35 17.17
N LYS A 64 -10.07 -13.17 18.19
CA LYS A 64 -8.70 -13.45 18.64
C LYS A 64 -7.79 -13.88 17.48
N LEU A 65 -8.31 -14.70 16.56
CA LEU A 65 -7.56 -15.20 15.40
C LEU A 65 -7.09 -14.06 14.47
N ILE A 66 -7.91 -13.03 14.27
CA ILE A 66 -7.54 -11.88 13.44
C ILE A 66 -6.44 -11.06 14.14
N LYS A 67 -6.58 -10.85 15.46
CA LYS A 67 -5.57 -10.15 16.27
C LYS A 67 -4.22 -10.87 16.22
N GLU A 68 -4.22 -12.17 16.50
CA GLU A 68 -3.01 -13.01 16.46
C GLU A 68 -2.35 -13.00 15.07
N ALA A 69 -3.13 -13.17 14.00
CA ALA A 69 -2.62 -13.13 12.62
C ALA A 69 -2.01 -11.78 12.21
N SER A 70 -2.44 -10.68 12.84
CA SER A 70 -1.89 -9.34 12.58
C SER A 70 -0.59 -9.05 13.34
N GLY A 71 -0.28 -9.82 14.38
CA GLY A 71 0.87 -9.61 15.25
C GLY A 71 0.68 -8.46 16.26
N SER A 72 1.35 -8.56 17.41
CA SER A 72 1.16 -7.66 18.57
C SER A 72 1.61 -6.21 18.37
N ARG A 73 2.33 -5.91 17.29
CA ARG A 73 2.88 -4.57 17.02
C ARG A 73 2.01 -3.75 16.07
N PHE A 74 1.07 -4.38 15.36
CA PHE A 74 0.25 -3.71 14.38
C PHE A 74 -0.78 -2.79 15.05
N PHE A 75 -0.95 -1.60 14.47
CA PHE A 75 -2.07 -0.69 14.77
C PHE A 75 -2.40 0.11 13.52
N ASN A 76 -3.64 0.59 13.39
CA ASN A 76 -4.02 1.44 12.25
C ASN A 76 -3.63 2.91 12.50
N PRO A 77 -2.65 3.49 11.78
CA PRO A 77 -2.08 4.79 12.09
C PRO A 77 -2.87 5.97 11.48
N PHE A 78 -4.06 5.70 10.93
CA PHE A 78 -4.86 6.69 10.22
C PHE A 78 -6.05 7.14 11.06
N ARG A 79 -6.53 8.36 10.78
CA ARG A 79 -7.71 8.93 11.45
C ARG A 79 -8.95 8.09 11.12
N ARG A 80 -9.71 7.68 12.14
CA ARG A 80 -10.91 6.82 12.03
C ARG A 80 -11.85 7.20 10.88
N ALA A 81 -12.22 8.48 10.78
CA ALA A 81 -13.14 8.98 9.75
C ALA A 81 -12.51 9.21 8.35
N GLY A 82 -11.27 8.78 8.13
CA GLY A 82 -10.53 8.96 6.88
C GLY A 82 -10.52 7.70 6.01
N ILE A 83 -10.43 7.89 4.69
CA ILE A 83 -10.44 6.79 3.72
C ILE A 83 -9.30 5.77 3.93
N TYR A 84 -8.10 6.24 4.28
CA TYR A 84 -6.97 5.35 4.54
C TYR A 84 -7.18 4.47 5.77
N TYR A 85 -7.90 4.96 6.79
CA TYR A 85 -8.31 4.12 7.90
C TYR A 85 -9.24 3.01 7.41
N GLY A 86 -10.24 3.35 6.59
CA GLY A 86 -11.14 2.38 5.95
C GLY A 86 -10.41 1.32 5.15
N CYS A 87 -9.45 1.71 4.29
CA CYS A 87 -8.64 0.76 3.52
C CYS A 87 -7.88 -0.23 4.41
N VAL A 88 -7.15 0.28 5.41
CA VAL A 88 -6.29 -0.54 6.28
C VAL A 88 -7.11 -1.40 7.23
N GLN A 89 -8.16 -0.84 7.82
CA GLN A 89 -9.04 -1.54 8.75
C GLN A 89 -9.78 -2.68 8.03
N SER A 90 -10.16 -2.49 6.77
CA SER A 90 -10.86 -3.53 6.01
C SER A 90 -9.96 -4.73 5.73
N LEU A 91 -8.70 -4.50 5.33
CA LEU A 91 -7.74 -5.59 5.14
C LEU A 91 -7.37 -6.28 6.47
N TYR A 92 -7.30 -5.52 7.56
CA TYR A 92 -7.12 -6.10 8.90
C TYR A 92 -8.30 -7.04 9.24
N LEU A 93 -9.54 -6.60 9.04
CA LEU A 93 -10.74 -7.40 9.34
C LEU A 93 -10.93 -8.61 8.40
N LEU A 94 -10.51 -8.52 7.15
CA LEU A 94 -10.49 -9.66 6.22
C LEU A 94 -9.38 -10.67 6.57
N GLY A 95 -8.37 -10.23 7.33
CA GLY A 95 -7.25 -11.03 7.78
C GLY A 95 -5.93 -10.52 7.21
N SER A 96 -5.08 -10.02 8.09
CA SER A 96 -3.70 -9.65 7.77
C SER A 96 -2.93 -10.83 7.17
N ASN A 97 -1.93 -10.51 6.35
CA ASN A 97 -1.03 -11.45 5.68
C ASN A 97 -1.69 -12.37 4.62
N LYS A 98 -2.98 -12.19 4.33
CA LYS A 98 -3.71 -12.88 3.25
C LYS A 98 -3.96 -11.95 2.06
N TRP A 99 -4.10 -12.54 0.87
CA TRP A 99 -4.52 -11.83 -0.34
C TRP A 99 -6.03 -11.82 -0.43
N HIS A 100 -6.61 -10.65 -0.73
CA HIS A 100 -8.05 -10.45 -0.85
C HIS A 100 -8.39 -9.86 -2.21
N GLU A 101 -9.47 -10.35 -2.84
CA GLU A 101 -9.96 -9.78 -4.08
C GLU A 101 -10.52 -8.37 -3.87
N TYR A 102 -10.59 -7.59 -4.96
CA TYR A 102 -11.19 -6.27 -4.93
C TYR A 102 -12.61 -6.27 -4.35
N VAL A 103 -13.45 -7.24 -4.72
CA VAL A 103 -14.86 -7.31 -4.29
C VAL A 103 -14.96 -7.49 -2.77
N ASP A 104 -14.13 -8.35 -2.18
CA ASP A 104 -14.10 -8.56 -0.72
C ASP A 104 -13.68 -7.28 0.01
N VAL A 105 -12.65 -6.61 -0.52
CA VAL A 105 -12.15 -5.36 0.04
C VAL A 105 -13.19 -4.25 -0.09
N TYR A 106 -13.88 -4.13 -1.23
CA TYR A 106 -14.96 -3.17 -1.44
C TYR A 106 -16.08 -3.37 -0.42
N ASN A 107 -16.57 -4.60 -0.29
CA ASN A 107 -17.64 -4.95 0.63
C ASN A 107 -17.25 -4.67 2.08
N GLN A 108 -16.04 -5.06 2.48
CA GLN A 108 -15.56 -4.81 3.83
C GLN A 108 -15.32 -3.33 4.11
N MET A 109 -14.83 -2.57 3.11
CA MET A 109 -14.69 -1.12 3.22
C MET A 109 -16.03 -0.44 3.42
N SER A 110 -17.06 -0.83 2.66
CA SER A 110 -18.41 -0.31 2.83
C SER A 110 -18.92 -0.56 4.25
N LYS A 111 -18.86 -1.82 4.72
CA LYS A 111 -19.26 -2.20 6.09
C LYS A 111 -18.52 -1.41 7.16
N THR A 112 -17.21 -1.28 7.02
CA THR A 112 -16.35 -0.59 8.00
C THR A 112 -16.61 0.91 8.04
N MET A 113 -16.74 1.54 6.88
CA MET A 113 -16.87 2.99 6.78
C MET A 113 -18.29 3.49 7.07
N LYS A 114 -19.32 2.68 6.82
CA LYS A 114 -20.72 2.99 7.20
C LYS A 114 -20.90 3.11 8.71
N LYS A 115 -20.13 2.37 9.52
CA LYS A 115 -20.13 2.47 10.99
C LYS A 115 -19.50 3.76 11.53
N ILE A 116 -18.91 4.60 10.67
CA ILE A 116 -18.15 5.78 11.10
C ILE A 116 -18.90 7.02 10.65
N VAL A 117 -19.74 7.53 11.55
CA VAL A 117 -20.65 8.66 11.35
C VAL A 117 -20.04 9.94 11.91
N ASN A 118 -20.18 11.06 11.20
CA ASN A 118 -19.77 12.37 11.70
C ASN A 118 -20.88 13.03 12.54
N SER A 119 -20.60 14.21 13.12
CA SER A 119 -21.59 14.97 13.89
C SER A 119 -22.83 15.42 13.08
N LYS A 120 -22.78 15.32 11.75
CA LYS A 120 -23.90 15.67 10.84
C LYS A 120 -24.67 14.44 10.35
N GLY A 121 -24.46 13.26 10.95
CA GLY A 121 -25.15 12.01 10.55
C GLY A 121 -24.65 11.36 9.26
N SER A 122 -23.68 11.97 8.55
CA SER A 122 -23.13 11.42 7.31
C SER A 122 -22.02 10.42 7.60
N ASN A 123 -22.17 9.19 7.09
CA ASN A 123 -21.17 8.15 7.27
C ASN A 123 -19.97 8.32 6.32
N SER A 124 -18.87 7.65 6.62
CA SER A 124 -17.62 7.82 5.87
C SER A 124 -17.64 7.19 4.49
N TRP A 125 -18.48 6.17 4.27
CA TRP A 125 -18.64 5.50 2.99
C TRP A 125 -19.35 6.40 1.98
N ASP A 126 -20.47 7.00 2.37
CA ASP A 126 -21.24 7.87 1.48
C ASP A 126 -20.43 9.10 1.08
N ARG A 127 -19.66 9.67 2.02
CA ARG A 127 -18.72 10.77 1.70
C ARG A 127 -17.61 10.36 0.74
N PHE A 128 -17.24 9.08 0.72
CA PHE A 128 -16.24 8.55 -0.19
C PHE A 128 -16.82 8.35 -1.60
N CYS A 129 -18.00 7.74 -1.71
CA CYS A 129 -18.70 7.51 -2.98
C CYS A 129 -19.16 8.83 -3.62
N ASN A 130 -19.75 9.72 -2.82
CA ASN A 130 -20.31 11.01 -3.28
C ASN A 130 -19.26 12.12 -3.40
N ARG A 131 -17.97 11.79 -3.31
CA ARG A 131 -16.91 12.79 -3.48
C ARG A 131 -16.93 13.33 -4.91
N SER A 132 -17.06 14.65 -5.05
CA SER A 132 -17.00 15.29 -6.36
C SER A 132 -15.64 15.02 -7.05
N PRO A 133 -15.62 14.86 -8.38
CA PRO A 133 -14.38 14.79 -9.14
C PRO A 133 -13.46 15.97 -8.83
N ARG A 134 -12.15 15.76 -8.91
CA ARG A 134 -11.20 16.86 -8.76
C ARG A 134 -11.38 17.81 -9.95
N LYS A 135 -11.59 19.10 -9.68
CA LYS A 135 -11.48 20.16 -10.69
C LYS A 135 -10.03 20.65 -10.78
N ILE A 136 -9.52 20.83 -11.99
CA ILE A 136 -8.27 21.56 -12.26
C ILE A 136 -8.66 22.73 -13.17
N GLY A 137 -8.62 23.94 -12.62
CA GLY A 137 -9.28 25.10 -13.27
C GLY A 137 -10.78 24.84 -13.42
N ASN A 138 -11.30 25.07 -14.62
CA ASN A 138 -12.71 24.86 -14.96
C ASN A 138 -13.02 23.45 -15.51
N GLN A 139 -12.03 22.56 -15.56
CA GLN A 139 -12.21 21.21 -16.11
C GLN A 139 -12.29 20.15 -15.01
N GLU A 140 -13.27 19.27 -15.13
CA GLU A 140 -13.35 18.07 -14.31
C GLU A 140 -12.32 17.04 -14.77
N VAL A 141 -11.46 16.60 -13.85
CA VAL A 141 -10.46 15.59 -14.15
C VAL A 141 -11.11 14.21 -14.04
N LEU A 142 -11.23 13.52 -15.17
CA LEU A 142 -11.84 12.18 -15.31
C LEU A 142 -11.16 11.06 -14.48
N THR A 143 -10.03 11.34 -13.81
CA THR A 143 -9.13 10.34 -13.20
C THR A 143 -9.65 9.65 -11.94
N SER A 144 -10.94 9.81 -11.58
CA SER A 144 -11.53 9.18 -10.38
C SER A 144 -13.06 9.05 -10.44
N LYS A 145 -13.60 8.55 -11.56
CA LYS A 145 -15.06 8.52 -11.79
C LYS A 145 -15.80 7.52 -10.90
N ASP A 146 -15.26 6.33 -10.66
CA ASP A 146 -15.94 5.27 -9.92
C ASP A 146 -15.24 4.92 -8.58
N ASP A 147 -15.97 4.21 -7.72
CA ASP A 147 -15.47 3.76 -6.43
C ASP A 147 -14.28 2.81 -6.57
N GLU A 148 -14.28 1.98 -7.61
CA GLU A 148 -13.20 1.05 -7.93
C GLU A 148 -11.87 1.76 -8.19
N GLY A 149 -11.87 2.72 -9.12
CA GLY A 149 -10.70 3.53 -9.45
C GLY A 149 -10.18 4.28 -8.22
N ARG A 150 -11.08 4.81 -7.39
CA ARG A 150 -10.72 5.50 -6.13
C ARG A 150 -10.08 4.55 -5.12
N ILE A 151 -10.64 3.36 -4.91
CA ILE A 151 -10.09 2.35 -3.99
C ILE A 151 -8.70 1.91 -4.47
N LYS A 152 -8.56 1.55 -5.75
CA LYS A 152 -7.28 1.16 -6.35
C LYS A 152 -6.23 2.27 -6.18
N GLN A 153 -6.61 3.52 -6.43
CA GLN A 153 -5.73 4.66 -6.25
C GLN A 153 -5.29 4.84 -4.79
N ASN A 154 -6.20 4.69 -3.83
CA ASN A 154 -5.87 4.80 -2.39
C ASN A 154 -4.88 3.72 -1.95
N PHE A 155 -5.07 2.46 -2.36
CA PHE A 155 -4.09 1.41 -2.06
C PHE A 155 -2.74 1.67 -2.71
N ARG A 156 -2.70 2.12 -3.98
CA ARG A 156 -1.45 2.50 -4.65
C ARG A 156 -0.73 3.66 -3.96
N VAL A 157 -1.46 4.58 -3.35
CA VAL A 157 -0.88 5.65 -2.54
C VAL A 157 -0.30 5.08 -1.25
N LEU A 158 -1.03 4.23 -0.55
CA LEU A 158 -0.57 3.58 0.70
C LEU A 158 0.62 2.63 0.51
N GLN A 159 0.81 2.07 -0.69
CA GLN A 159 1.99 1.27 -1.03
C GLN A 159 3.29 2.11 -1.13
N ARG A 160 3.20 3.45 -1.26
CA ARG A 160 4.38 4.30 -1.41
C ARG A 160 5.06 4.49 -0.06
N LEU A 161 6.17 3.78 0.16
CA LEU A 161 7.03 4.07 1.31
C LEU A 161 8.18 5.03 0.96
N GLY A 162 8.42 5.36 -0.32
CA GLY A 162 9.53 6.22 -0.76
C GLY A 162 9.12 7.55 -1.38
N GLY A 163 10.10 8.41 -1.68
CA GLY A 163 9.92 9.69 -2.35
C GLY A 163 9.51 10.79 -1.39
N ILE A 164 9.18 11.97 -1.93
CA ILE A 164 8.76 13.15 -1.14
C ILE A 164 7.37 13.00 -0.48
N HIS A 165 6.58 12.00 -0.89
CA HIS A 165 5.23 11.74 -0.38
C HIS A 165 5.02 10.27 -0.02
N PRO A 166 5.71 9.74 1.02
CA PRO A 166 5.65 8.34 1.37
C PRO A 166 4.42 8.06 2.26
N TYR A 167 3.23 8.02 1.67
CA TYR A 167 1.97 7.83 2.43
C TYR A 167 1.93 6.54 3.25
N GLY A 168 2.65 5.50 2.85
CA GLY A 168 2.78 4.25 3.60
C GLY A 168 3.82 4.30 4.72
N TYR A 169 4.57 5.40 4.90
CA TYR A 169 5.58 5.51 5.96
C TYR A 169 4.98 5.32 7.37
N LYS A 170 3.75 5.79 7.60
CA LYS A 170 3.04 5.55 8.86
C LYS A 170 2.71 4.08 9.10
N LEU A 171 2.37 3.34 8.05
CA LEU A 171 2.13 1.89 8.15
C LEU A 171 3.42 1.17 8.51
N MET A 172 4.53 1.59 7.91
CA MET A 172 5.84 1.04 8.23
C MET A 172 6.19 1.27 9.70
N GLN A 173 5.95 2.48 10.25
CA GLN A 173 6.08 2.75 11.70
C GLN A 173 5.14 1.89 12.57
N ALA A 174 4.06 1.36 12.00
CA ALA A 174 3.15 0.40 12.62
C ALA A 174 3.46 -1.06 12.23
N CYS A 175 4.71 -1.36 11.85
CA CYS A 175 5.19 -2.69 11.44
C CYS A 175 4.35 -3.33 10.32
N SER A 176 3.90 -2.53 9.35
CA SER A 176 3.06 -3.03 8.26
C SER A 176 3.27 -2.32 6.92
N CYS A 177 2.81 -2.93 5.84
CA CYS A 177 2.72 -2.31 4.52
C CYS A 177 1.53 -2.85 3.72
N ILE A 178 1.21 -2.17 2.62
CA ILE A 178 0.21 -2.63 1.65
C ILE A 178 0.91 -3.27 0.47
N ASP A 179 0.55 -4.52 0.18
CA ASP A 179 0.93 -5.22 -1.04
C ASP A 179 -0.24 -5.23 -2.03
N ILE A 180 0.09 -5.06 -3.31
CA ILE A 180 -0.87 -5.11 -4.43
C ILE A 180 -0.28 -6.02 -5.49
N LYS A 181 -1.06 -7.00 -5.96
CA LYS A 181 -0.72 -7.79 -7.15
C LYS A 181 -1.87 -7.74 -8.15
N ARG A 182 -1.52 -7.84 -9.43
CA ARG A 182 -2.47 -8.02 -10.53
C ARG A 182 -2.31 -9.43 -11.05
N HIS A 183 -3.40 -10.17 -11.15
CA HIS A 183 -3.41 -11.52 -11.70
C HIS A 183 -3.55 -11.47 -13.23
N ALA A 184 -3.31 -12.60 -13.92
CA ALA A 184 -3.29 -12.66 -15.38
C ALA A 184 -4.65 -12.32 -16.02
N ASP A 185 -5.73 -12.65 -15.32
CA ASP A 185 -7.13 -12.27 -15.65
C ASP A 185 -7.43 -10.77 -15.50
N GLY A 186 -6.44 -9.96 -15.09
CA GLY A 186 -6.58 -8.54 -14.89
C GLY A 186 -7.12 -8.12 -13.52
N LYS A 187 -7.53 -9.07 -12.65
CA LYS A 187 -8.05 -8.79 -11.31
C LYS A 187 -6.95 -8.25 -10.38
N PHE A 188 -7.37 -7.40 -9.44
CA PHE A 188 -6.50 -6.82 -8.41
C PHE A 188 -6.71 -7.52 -7.07
N TYR A 189 -5.60 -7.81 -6.41
CA TYR A 189 -5.58 -8.37 -5.07
C TYR A 189 -4.79 -7.46 -4.15
N PHE A 190 -5.27 -7.34 -2.91
CA PHE A 190 -4.70 -6.48 -1.89
C PHE A 190 -4.34 -7.30 -0.65
N LYS A 191 -3.28 -6.92 0.04
CA LYS A 191 -2.84 -7.56 1.28
C LYS A 191 -2.31 -6.50 2.24
N LEU A 192 -2.73 -6.59 3.50
CA LEU A 192 -2.07 -5.90 4.61
C LEU A 192 -1.00 -6.84 5.14
N ASN A 193 0.26 -6.52 4.89
CA ASN A 193 1.40 -7.33 5.31
C ASN A 193 1.91 -6.80 6.65
N THR A 194 1.75 -7.56 7.72
CA THR A 194 2.23 -7.23 9.07
C THR A 194 3.39 -8.11 9.51
N SER A 195 3.74 -9.12 8.71
CA SER A 195 4.98 -9.92 8.86
C SER A 195 6.23 -9.17 8.38
N PHE A 196 6.10 -7.90 8.01
CA PHE A 196 7.20 -7.06 7.58
C PHE A 196 8.18 -6.81 8.74
N LYS A 197 9.40 -7.34 8.63
CA LYS A 197 10.49 -6.98 9.56
C LYS A 197 10.97 -5.56 9.23
N LEU A 198 10.74 -4.64 10.16
CA LEU A 198 11.30 -3.29 10.07
C LEU A 198 12.83 -3.37 10.01
N PRO A 199 13.50 -2.65 9.08
CA PRO A 199 14.91 -2.34 9.28
C PRO A 199 15.07 -1.48 10.55
N GLU A 200 16.17 -1.63 11.29
CA GLU A 200 16.45 -0.92 12.56
C GLU A 200 16.27 0.61 12.45
N LYS A 201 16.48 1.17 11.26
CA LYS A 201 16.12 2.55 10.90
C LYS A 201 15.01 2.55 9.85
N VAL A 202 13.85 3.09 10.23
CA VAL A 202 12.67 3.23 9.35
C VAL A 202 12.95 4.36 8.32
N VAL A 203 13.48 4.00 7.16
CA VAL A 203 13.76 4.93 6.04
C VAL A 203 12.77 4.74 4.89
N PRO A 204 12.42 5.79 4.13
CA PRO A 204 11.55 5.66 2.95
C PRO A 204 12.08 4.63 1.94
N PHE A 205 11.22 3.94 1.16
CA PHE A 205 11.63 2.78 0.33
C PHE A 205 12.76 3.06 -0.68
N TYR A 206 12.97 4.31 -1.11
CA TYR A 206 14.08 4.63 -2.01
C TYR A 206 15.43 4.76 -1.29
N ASP A 207 15.43 4.92 0.04
CA ASP A 207 16.63 4.92 0.87
C ASP A 207 17.01 3.52 1.34
N CYS A 208 16.04 2.60 1.49
CA CYS A 208 16.37 1.19 1.55
C CYS A 208 16.55 0.69 0.12
N LYS A 209 17.79 0.47 -0.31
CA LYS A 209 18.07 -0.27 -1.56
C LYS A 209 17.48 -1.67 -1.44
N TYR A 210 16.20 -1.84 -1.77
CA TYR A 210 15.60 -3.14 -1.93
C TYR A 210 16.29 -3.73 -3.15
N LYS A 211 17.27 -4.61 -2.92
CA LYS A 211 17.66 -5.60 -3.92
C LYS A 211 16.33 -6.28 -4.26
N LYS A 212 15.76 -5.96 -5.44
CA LYS A 212 14.64 -6.72 -5.97
C LYS A 212 14.99 -8.19 -5.72
N PRO A 213 14.09 -9.03 -5.18
CA PRO A 213 14.35 -10.46 -5.24
C PRO A 213 14.66 -10.75 -6.70
N ARG A 214 15.90 -11.21 -6.96
CA ARG A 214 16.30 -11.61 -8.31
C ARG A 214 15.17 -12.52 -8.77
N LYS A 215 14.59 -12.23 -9.93
CA LYS A 215 13.76 -13.22 -10.60
C LYS A 215 14.57 -14.51 -10.52
N ILE A 216 14.08 -15.52 -9.82
CA ILE A 216 14.54 -16.88 -10.05
C ILE A 216 14.10 -17.12 -11.48
N THR A 217 14.97 -16.81 -12.42
CA THR A 217 14.84 -17.27 -13.78
C THR A 217 14.79 -18.78 -13.62
N LYS A 218 13.62 -19.39 -13.84
CA LYS A 218 13.52 -20.82 -14.09
C LYS A 218 14.46 -21.09 -15.27
N LYS A 219 15.70 -21.45 -14.97
CA LYS A 219 16.67 -21.90 -15.95
C LYS A 219 16.54 -23.42 -15.94
N LYS A 220 16.12 -23.95 -17.10
CA LYS A 220 16.14 -25.36 -17.52
C LYS A 220 15.07 -26.29 -16.93
N GLU A 221 13.88 -26.22 -17.52
CA GLU A 221 13.09 -27.40 -17.87
C GLU A 221 12.70 -27.29 -19.35
N ILE A 222 13.72 -27.23 -20.23
CA ILE A 222 13.55 -27.42 -21.69
C ILE A 222 14.50 -28.53 -22.17
N ALA A 223 15.36 -29.07 -21.31
CA ALA A 223 16.31 -30.13 -21.67
C ALA A 223 15.72 -31.56 -21.62
N VAL A 224 14.48 -31.75 -21.13
CA VAL A 224 13.89 -33.10 -21.00
C VAL A 224 12.97 -33.44 -22.18
N VAL A 225 12.48 -32.45 -22.93
CA VAL A 225 11.63 -32.73 -24.10
C VAL A 225 12.48 -33.08 -25.34
N GLN A 226 13.67 -32.47 -25.49
CA GLN A 226 14.57 -32.77 -26.62
C GLN A 226 15.34 -34.10 -26.46
N SER A 227 15.43 -34.67 -25.26
CA SER A 227 16.04 -36.00 -25.06
C SER A 227 15.07 -37.16 -25.33
N ASN A 228 13.76 -36.91 -25.25
CA ASN A 228 12.75 -37.95 -25.48
C ASN A 228 12.37 -38.07 -26.96
N GLU A 229 12.34 -36.97 -27.72
CA GLU A 229 12.11 -37.02 -29.17
C GLU A 229 13.25 -37.72 -29.95
N LEU A 230 14.49 -37.68 -29.42
CA LEU A 230 15.64 -38.36 -30.02
C LEU A 230 15.72 -39.85 -29.62
N ALA A 231 15.09 -40.26 -28.52
CA ALA A 231 15.02 -41.67 -28.13
C ALA A 231 13.93 -42.42 -28.91
N ASP A 232 12.80 -41.77 -29.21
CA ASP A 232 11.71 -42.39 -29.96
C ASP A 232 12.02 -42.58 -31.46
N GLN A 233 12.93 -41.79 -32.04
CA GLN A 233 13.37 -41.98 -33.43
C GLN A 233 14.39 -43.13 -33.61
N ILE A 234 15.07 -43.56 -32.54
CA ILE A 234 16.03 -44.68 -32.62
C ILE A 234 15.30 -46.03 -32.53
N VAL A 235 14.16 -46.10 -31.84
CA VAL A 235 13.39 -47.36 -31.68
C VAL A 235 12.63 -47.73 -32.96
N THR A 236 12.23 -46.76 -33.79
CA THR A 236 11.52 -47.04 -35.06
C THR A 236 12.42 -47.38 -36.25
N GLY A 237 13.75 -47.32 -36.11
CA GLY A 237 14.71 -47.56 -37.20
C GLY A 237 15.34 -48.95 -37.26
N VAL A 238 14.96 -49.87 -36.38
CA VAL A 238 15.62 -51.20 -36.24
C VAL A 238 14.70 -52.36 -36.62
N MET A 239 13.47 -52.12 -37.11
CA MET A 239 12.54 -53.21 -37.47
C MET A 239 12.34 -53.44 -38.98
N ASP A 240 13.03 -52.72 -39.86
CA ASP A 240 12.93 -52.89 -41.32
C ASP A 240 14.25 -53.35 -41.96
N ASN A 241 14.85 -54.44 -41.45
CA ASN A 241 15.91 -55.18 -42.12
C ASN A 241 15.92 -56.65 -41.66
N GLU A 242 14.94 -57.44 -42.12
CA GLU A 242 15.08 -58.87 -42.42
C GLU A 242 14.29 -59.20 -43.70
#